data_AF-A0A7V9BL32-F1
#
_entry.id   AF-A0A7V9BL32-F1
#
_cell.length_a   1.000
_cell.length_b   1.000
_cell.length_c   1.000
_cell.angle_alpha   90.00
_cell.angle_beta   90.00
_cell.angle_gamma   90.00
#
_symmetry.space_group_name_H-M   'P 1'
#
loop_
_entity.id
_entity.type
_entity.pdbx_description
1 polymer ?
#
loop_
_entity_poly.entity_id
_entity_poly.type
_entity_poly.pdbx_seq_one_letter_code
_entity_poly.pdbx_strand_id
1 'polypeptide(L)'
;MAKDTSKQRRGFSPPEMIAVCAVVACASAFAMYEVMAKRLQPHLFFSQPALAELSPLEKYGPGHFSRDFEEWIVRDYFEDRREGVFLDVGANHHQVKNNTYFLEMSLGWSGVAVDALEEFAPGYKAYRPRTRFVAMFASDVADSKVQFFVPENNLVASANPDFTSRYGATGKA
;
A
#
# COMPACT_ATOMS: atom_id res chain seq x y z
N MET A 1 61.37 21.46 -3.40
CA MET A 1 60.32 21.44 -4.43
C MET A 1 59.01 21.04 -3.77
N ALA A 2 58.15 22.00 -3.44
CA ALA A 2 56.78 21.73 -3.00
C ALA A 2 55.86 22.25 -4.11
N LYS A 3 55.06 21.36 -4.72
CA LYS A 3 54.02 21.74 -5.68
C LYS A 3 52.81 22.22 -4.88
N ASP A 4 52.53 23.51 -4.97
CA ASP A 4 51.26 24.08 -4.53
C ASP A 4 50.15 23.62 -5.49
N THR A 5 49.16 22.91 -4.97
CA THR A 5 47.97 22.45 -5.69
C THR A 5 46.73 23.05 -5.04
N SER A 6 46.59 24.37 -5.12
CA SER A 6 45.31 25.03 -4.90
C SER A 6 44.34 24.66 -6.03
N LYS A 7 43.49 23.66 -5.78
CA LYS A 7 42.35 23.33 -6.64
C LYS A 7 41.34 24.49 -6.56
N GLN A 8 41.42 25.42 -7.51
CA GLN A 8 40.47 26.52 -7.62
C GLN A 8 39.08 25.95 -7.92
N ARG A 9 38.13 26.11 -6.99
CA ARG A 9 36.74 25.68 -7.19
C ARG A 9 36.13 26.56 -8.27
N ARG A 10 35.77 25.97 -9.41
CA ARG A 10 35.04 26.66 -10.48
C ARG A 10 33.64 26.99 -9.97
N GLY A 11 33.30 28.29 -9.91
CA GLY A 11 31.94 28.75 -9.63
C GLY A 11 31.00 28.43 -10.81
N PHE A 12 29.71 28.28 -10.51
CA PHE A 12 28.70 28.09 -11.55
C PHE A 12 28.56 29.36 -12.41
N SER A 13 28.46 29.17 -13.71
CA SER A 13 28.10 30.20 -14.67
C SER A 13 26.62 30.60 -14.54
N PRO A 14 26.21 31.78 -15.02
CA PRO A 14 24.80 32.21 -15.02
C PRO A 14 23.80 31.17 -15.60
N PRO A 15 24.05 30.51 -16.75
CA PRO A 15 23.14 29.48 -17.24
C PRO A 15 23.09 28.23 -16.36
N GLU A 16 24.21 27.84 -15.74
CA GLU A 16 24.24 26.74 -14.78
C GLU A 16 23.43 27.08 -13.51
N MET A 17 23.49 28.32 -13.02
CA MET A 17 22.65 28.76 -11.90
C MET A 17 21.16 28.75 -12.26
N ILE A 18 20.79 29.22 -13.45
CA ILE A 18 19.39 29.18 -13.92
C ILE A 18 18.88 27.74 -14.01
N ALA A 19 19.69 26.82 -14.56
CA ALA A 19 19.33 25.42 -14.64
C ALA A 19 19.14 24.79 -13.25
N VAL A 20 20.04 25.07 -12.30
CA VAL A 20 19.90 24.61 -10.91
C VAL A 20 18.63 25.18 -10.26
N CYS A 21 18.35 26.48 -10.42
CA CYS A 21 17.12 27.08 -9.91
C CYS A 21 15.87 26.46 -10.52
N ALA A 22 15.87 26.17 -11.83
CA ALA A 22 14.74 25.52 -12.50
C ALA A 22 14.50 24.10 -11.98
N VAL A 23 15.56 23.29 -11.80
CA VAL A 23 15.45 21.94 -11.22
C VAL A 23 14.91 22.00 -9.80
N VAL A 24 15.41 22.92 -8.97
CA VAL A 24 14.93 23.10 -7.59
C VAL A 24 13.46 23.53 -7.57
N ALA A 25 13.05 24.46 -8.44
CA ALA A 25 11.67 24.88 -8.55
C ALA A 25 10.75 23.74 -8.98
N CYS A 26 11.14 22.94 -9.98
CA CYS A 26 10.40 21.76 -10.42
C CYS A 26 10.28 20.72 -9.32
N ALA A 27 11.37 20.39 -8.62
CA ALA A 27 11.35 19.45 -7.50
C ALA A 27 10.45 19.93 -6.35
N SER A 28 10.48 21.23 -6.05
CA SER A 28 9.63 21.84 -5.02
C SER A 28 8.15 21.83 -5.41
N ALA A 29 7.84 22.15 -6.67
CA ALA A 29 6.47 22.09 -7.20
C ALA A 29 5.94 20.64 -7.21
N PHE A 30 6.77 19.67 -7.57
CA PHE A 30 6.42 18.25 -7.52
C PHE A 30 6.14 17.79 -6.09
N ALA A 31 7.01 18.14 -5.13
CA ALA A 31 6.79 17.83 -3.72
C ALA A 31 5.51 18.50 -3.17
N MET A 32 5.24 19.75 -3.55
CA MET A 32 4.01 20.45 -3.18
C MET A 32 2.77 19.77 -3.76
N TYR A 33 2.83 19.36 -5.03
CA TYR A 33 1.76 18.61 -5.69
C TYR A 33 1.47 17.30 -4.95
N GLU A 34 2.51 16.52 -4.60
CA GLU A 34 2.37 15.29 -3.81
C GLU A 34 1.69 15.54 -2.45
N VAL A 35 2.08 16.60 -1.74
CA VAL A 35 1.47 16.97 -0.46
C VAL A 35 0.01 17.39 -0.62
N MET A 36 -0.29 18.22 -1.63
CA MET A 36 -1.67 18.65 -1.90
C MET A 36 -2.55 17.50 -2.37
N ALA A 37 -2.05 16.64 -3.25
CA ALA A 37 -2.75 15.45 -3.72
C ALA A 37 -3.14 14.56 -2.53
N LYS A 38 -2.20 14.26 -1.63
CA LYS A 38 -2.47 13.47 -0.41
C LYS A 38 -3.49 14.12 0.53
N ARG A 39 -3.54 15.46 0.60
CA ARG A 39 -4.54 16.20 1.41
C ARG A 39 -5.93 16.24 0.77
N LEU A 40 -6.01 16.35 -0.55
CA LEU A 40 -7.28 16.45 -1.28
C LEU A 40 -7.91 15.09 -1.57
N GLN A 41 -7.10 14.03 -1.66
CA GLN A 41 -7.56 12.68 -1.99
C GLN A 41 -8.69 12.20 -1.07
N PRO A 42 -8.59 12.30 0.27
CA PRO A 42 -9.67 11.83 1.14
C PRO A 42 -11.00 12.55 0.86
N HIS A 43 -10.97 13.86 0.59
CA HIS A 43 -12.17 14.65 0.28
C HIS A 43 -12.82 14.31 -1.06
N LEU A 44 -12.08 13.68 -1.97
CA LEU A 44 -12.59 13.23 -3.27
C LEU A 44 -13.24 11.84 -3.22
N PHE A 45 -12.83 11.00 -2.25
CA PHE A 45 -13.28 9.61 -2.14
C PHE A 45 -14.24 9.35 -0.99
N PHE A 46 -14.21 10.17 0.07
CA PHE A 46 -15.03 9.99 1.26
C PHE A 46 -16.06 11.09 1.43
N SER A 47 -17.23 10.71 1.95
CA SER A 47 -18.26 11.66 2.37
C SER A 47 -17.80 12.44 3.61
N GLN A 48 -18.41 13.60 3.87
CA GLN A 48 -18.08 14.40 5.07
C GLN A 48 -18.25 13.62 6.39
N PRO A 49 -19.29 12.78 6.58
CA PRO A 49 -19.36 11.91 7.75
C PRO A 49 -18.18 10.93 7.86
N ALA A 50 -17.79 10.27 6.77
CA ALA A 50 -16.68 9.33 6.77
C ALA A 50 -15.34 10.04 7.10
N LEU A 51 -15.14 11.26 6.59
CA LEU A 51 -13.97 12.06 6.94
C LEU A 51 -13.93 12.44 8.43
N ALA A 52 -15.08 12.75 9.02
CA ALA A 52 -15.16 13.03 10.45
C ALA A 52 -14.77 11.80 11.28
N GLU A 53 -15.17 10.60 10.87
CA GLU A 53 -14.76 9.34 11.50
C GLU A 53 -13.27 9.01 11.31
N LEU A 54 -12.67 9.40 10.18
CA LEU A 54 -11.24 9.20 9.92
C LEU A 54 -10.36 10.23 10.64
N SER A 55 -10.87 11.41 10.96
CA SER A 55 -10.08 12.50 11.56
C SER A 55 -9.34 12.11 12.85
N PRO A 56 -9.90 11.33 13.81
CA PRO A 56 -9.16 10.90 15.00
C PRO A 56 -8.04 9.90 14.67
N LEU A 57 -8.14 9.20 13.53
CA LEU A 57 -7.19 8.18 13.09
C LEU A 57 -5.95 8.79 12.43
N GLU A 58 -5.97 10.08 12.08
CA GLU A 58 -4.80 10.80 11.54
C GLU A 58 -3.58 10.75 12.45
N LYS A 59 -3.77 10.48 13.76
CA LYS A 59 -2.71 10.24 14.74
C LYS A 59 -1.73 9.13 14.30
N TYR A 60 -2.15 8.22 13.43
CA TYR A 60 -1.32 7.14 12.90
C TYR A 60 -0.40 7.55 11.74
N GLY A 61 -0.57 8.78 11.23
CA GLY A 61 0.32 9.42 10.28
C GLY A 61 0.20 8.85 8.85
N PRO A 62 0.83 9.51 7.86
CA PRO A 62 0.61 9.22 6.44
C PRO A 62 1.23 7.89 5.96
N GLY A 63 1.98 7.19 6.81
CA GLY A 63 2.60 5.91 6.48
C GLY A 63 1.67 4.74 6.75
N HIS A 64 0.77 4.46 5.81
CA HIS A 64 -0.13 3.30 5.86
C HIS A 64 0.08 2.41 4.64
N PHE A 65 -0.22 1.12 4.80
CA PHE A 65 -0.05 0.12 3.73
C PHE A 65 -1.38 -0.44 3.23
N SER A 66 -2.44 -0.27 4.01
CA SER A 66 -3.81 -0.64 3.66
C SER A 66 -4.41 0.23 2.55
N ARG A 67 -5.42 -0.33 1.91
CA ARG A 67 -6.36 0.45 1.10
C ARG A 67 -7.28 1.23 2.06
N ASP A 68 -7.60 2.47 1.69
CA ASP A 68 -8.65 3.26 2.36
C ASP A 68 -8.52 3.34 3.90
N PHE A 69 -7.29 3.31 4.40
CA PHE A 69 -6.95 3.43 5.83
C PHE A 69 -7.46 2.28 6.72
N GLU A 70 -7.85 1.13 6.17
CA GLU A 70 -8.41 0.01 6.96
C GLU A 70 -7.46 -0.49 8.07
N GLU A 71 -6.15 -0.39 7.87
CA GLU A 71 -5.13 -0.68 8.92
C GLU A 71 -5.33 0.20 10.17
N TRP A 72 -5.71 1.47 10.01
CA TRP A 72 -5.87 2.39 11.13
C TRP A 72 -7.01 1.99 12.05
N ILE A 73 -8.06 1.38 11.51
CA ILE A 73 -9.19 0.88 12.31
C ILE A 73 -8.71 -0.21 13.27
N VAL A 74 -7.86 -1.13 12.77
CA VAL A 74 -7.28 -2.20 13.60
C VAL A 74 -6.35 -1.62 14.67
N ARG A 75 -5.52 -0.65 14.28
CA ARG A 75 -4.59 0.03 15.19
C ARG A 75 -5.30 0.83 16.28
N ASP A 76 -6.43 1.44 15.96
CA ASP A 76 -7.28 2.16 16.92
C ASP A 76 -7.93 1.20 17.90
N TYR A 77 -8.58 0.15 17.39
CA TYR A 77 -9.28 -0.81 18.22
C TYR A 77 -8.36 -1.55 19.19
N PHE A 78 -7.16 -1.94 18.73
CA PHE A 78 -6.18 -2.66 19.54
C PHE A 78 -5.14 -1.73 20.20
N GLU A 79 -5.28 -0.41 20.04
CA GLU A 79 -4.37 0.61 20.60
C GLU A 79 -2.89 0.33 20.32
N ASP A 80 -2.55 0.00 19.07
CA ASP A 80 -1.18 -0.38 18.64
C ASP A 80 -0.54 -1.50 19.50
N ARG A 81 -1.37 -2.40 20.08
CA ARG A 81 -0.90 -3.60 20.79
C ARG A 81 0.15 -4.33 19.96
N ARG A 82 1.22 -4.78 20.60
CA ARG A 82 2.29 -5.57 19.97
C ARG A 82 2.06 -7.07 20.11
N GLU A 83 2.71 -7.83 19.22
CA GLU A 83 2.76 -9.30 19.28
C GLU A 83 1.37 -9.98 19.25
N GLY A 84 0.42 -9.40 18.54
CA GLY A 84 -0.90 -10.00 18.32
C GLY A 84 -0.91 -11.09 17.25
N VAL A 85 -2.11 -11.62 17.00
CA VAL A 85 -2.36 -12.61 15.95
C VAL A 85 -3.48 -12.16 15.02
N PHE A 86 -3.38 -12.48 13.73
CA PHE A 86 -4.42 -12.14 12.74
C PHE A 86 -4.74 -13.29 11.78
N LEU A 87 -5.94 -13.19 11.20
CA LEU A 87 -6.37 -13.91 10.00
C LEU A 87 -6.80 -12.86 8.97
N ASP A 88 -6.14 -12.84 7.81
CA ASP A 88 -6.38 -11.90 6.72
C ASP A 88 -7.03 -12.66 5.56
N VAL A 89 -8.30 -12.41 5.26
CA VAL A 89 -9.05 -13.11 4.21
C VAL A 89 -9.25 -12.17 3.02
N GLY A 90 -8.76 -12.56 1.84
CA GLY A 90 -8.60 -11.65 0.71
C GLY A 90 -7.35 -10.79 0.84
N ALA A 91 -6.26 -11.40 1.33
CA ALA A 91 -5.06 -10.69 1.78
C ALA A 91 -4.30 -9.95 0.65
N ASN A 92 -4.55 -10.29 -0.62
CA ASN A 92 -3.95 -9.63 -1.78
C ASN A 92 -2.40 -9.64 -1.75
N HIS A 93 -1.76 -8.74 -2.50
CA HIS A 93 -0.32 -8.52 -2.51
C HIS A 93 0.24 -8.37 -1.09
N HIS A 94 1.39 -8.99 -0.84
CA HIS A 94 2.06 -9.08 0.47
C HIS A 94 2.46 -7.75 1.14
N GLN A 95 2.18 -6.58 0.54
CA GLN A 95 2.65 -5.28 1.03
C GLN A 95 1.73 -4.14 0.57
N VAL A 96 1.45 -4.07 -0.73
CA VAL A 96 0.65 -3.00 -1.32
C VAL A 96 -0.82 -3.24 -1.04
N LYS A 97 -1.52 -2.24 -0.48
CA LYS A 97 -2.96 -2.31 -0.16
C LYS A 97 -3.28 -3.50 0.76
N ASN A 98 -2.43 -3.74 1.75
CA ASN A 98 -2.52 -4.87 2.66
C ASN A 98 -2.73 -4.40 4.10
N ASN A 99 -3.78 -4.90 4.74
CA ASN A 99 -4.24 -4.42 6.04
C ASN A 99 -3.40 -4.92 7.20
N THR A 100 -2.70 -6.04 7.00
CA THR A 100 -1.89 -6.69 8.03
C THR A 100 -0.41 -6.42 7.87
N TYR A 101 -0.01 -5.65 6.83
CA TYR A 101 1.40 -5.41 6.54
C TYR A 101 2.12 -4.74 7.69
N PHE A 102 1.61 -3.58 8.09
CA PHE A 102 2.12 -2.79 9.23
C PHE A 102 2.08 -3.58 10.54
N LEU A 103 1.02 -4.36 10.77
CA LEU A 103 0.85 -5.12 12.02
C LEU A 103 2.01 -6.10 12.23
N GLU A 104 2.39 -6.87 11.19
CA GLU A 104 3.56 -7.75 11.29
C GLU A 104 4.87 -6.96 11.34
N MET A 105 5.06 -5.98 10.44
CA MET A 105 6.37 -5.34 10.27
C MET A 105 6.73 -4.38 11.40
N SER A 106 5.74 -3.67 11.94
CA SER A 106 5.95 -2.59 12.90
C SER A 106 5.49 -2.97 14.30
N LEU A 107 4.43 -3.79 14.43
CA LEU A 107 3.88 -4.22 15.72
C LEU A 107 4.25 -5.66 16.09
N GLY A 108 4.91 -6.40 15.21
CA GLY A 108 5.40 -7.77 15.49
C GLY A 108 4.30 -8.82 15.53
N TRP A 109 3.12 -8.54 14.94
CA TRP A 109 2.05 -9.53 14.85
C TRP A 109 2.47 -10.71 13.95
N SER A 110 1.79 -11.83 14.15
CA SER A 110 1.93 -13.03 13.32
C SER A 110 0.57 -13.51 12.87
N GLY A 111 0.48 -14.30 11.79
CA GLY A 111 -0.83 -14.67 11.32
C GLY A 111 -0.88 -15.58 10.11
N VAL A 112 -2.10 -15.70 9.59
CA VAL A 112 -2.41 -16.42 8.37
C VAL A 112 -3.03 -15.45 7.38
N ALA A 113 -2.49 -15.44 6.16
CA ALA A 113 -3.06 -14.74 5.02
C ALA A 113 -3.70 -15.75 4.07
N VAL A 114 -4.96 -15.54 3.73
CA VAL A 114 -5.75 -16.39 2.84
C VAL A 114 -6.12 -15.57 1.60
N ASP A 115 -5.78 -16.07 0.42
CA ASP A 115 -6.23 -15.51 -0.84
C ASP A 115 -6.34 -16.62 -1.88
N ALA A 116 -7.26 -16.50 -2.83
CA ALA A 116 -7.43 -17.51 -3.88
C ALA A 116 -6.33 -17.43 -4.96
N LEU A 117 -5.65 -16.29 -5.07
CA LEU A 117 -4.59 -16.07 -6.05
C LEU A 117 -3.23 -16.58 -5.52
N GLU A 118 -2.87 -17.80 -5.93
CA GLU A 118 -1.60 -18.45 -5.53
C GLU A 118 -0.36 -17.64 -5.92
N GLU A 119 -0.45 -16.81 -6.96
CA GLU A 119 0.63 -15.92 -7.43
C GLU A 119 1.11 -14.90 -6.37
N PHE A 120 0.33 -14.64 -5.31
CA PHE A 120 0.80 -13.81 -4.20
C PHE A 120 1.72 -14.57 -3.23
N ALA A 121 1.69 -15.91 -3.21
CA ALA A 121 2.42 -16.72 -2.24
C ALA A 121 3.95 -16.48 -2.21
N PRO A 122 4.65 -16.32 -3.34
CA PRO A 122 6.10 -16.05 -3.32
C PRO A 122 6.46 -14.77 -2.57
N GLY A 123 5.63 -13.73 -2.69
CA GLY A 123 5.83 -12.45 -2.00
C GLY A 123 5.71 -12.59 -0.48
N TYR A 124 4.69 -13.31 0.00
CA TYR A 124 4.58 -13.62 1.42
C TYR A 124 5.76 -14.43 1.93
N LYS A 125 6.15 -15.48 1.20
CA LYS A 125 7.29 -16.32 1.60
C LYS A 125 8.60 -15.52 1.71
N ALA A 126 8.83 -14.59 0.79
CA ALA A 126 10.06 -13.80 0.76
C ALA A 126 10.08 -12.68 1.80
N TYR A 127 8.95 -12.01 2.02
CA TYR A 127 8.92 -10.74 2.74
C TYR A 127 8.09 -10.76 4.02
N ARG A 128 7.31 -11.81 4.30
CA ARG A 128 6.35 -11.88 5.43
C ARG A 128 6.64 -13.09 6.33
N PRO A 129 7.80 -13.14 7.01
CA PRO A 129 8.27 -14.35 7.70
C PRO A 129 7.40 -14.81 8.88
N ARG A 130 6.53 -13.93 9.43
CA ARG A 130 5.59 -14.27 10.51
C ARG A 130 4.18 -14.54 10.00
N THR A 131 3.98 -14.50 8.68
CA THR A 131 2.69 -14.76 8.04
C THR A 131 2.76 -16.04 7.21
N ARG A 132 1.89 -16.98 7.52
CA ARG A 132 1.66 -18.14 6.66
C ARG A 132 0.64 -17.78 5.59
N PHE A 133 1.04 -17.83 4.32
CA PHE A 133 0.09 -17.71 3.21
C PHE A 133 -0.59 -19.05 2.90
N VAL A 134 -1.88 -19.01 2.62
CA VAL A 134 -2.70 -20.16 2.22
C VAL A 134 -3.48 -19.78 0.97
N ALA A 135 -3.14 -20.44 -0.15
CA ALA A 135 -3.86 -20.27 -1.42
C ALA A 135 -5.21 -21.00 -1.33
N MET A 136 -6.29 -20.27 -1.01
CA MET A 136 -7.62 -20.84 -0.81
C MET A 136 -8.72 -19.81 -1.06
N PHE A 137 -9.79 -20.26 -1.69
CA PHE A 137 -11.03 -19.49 -1.83
C PHE A 137 -11.91 -19.66 -0.59
N ALA A 138 -12.36 -18.56 0.00
CA ALA A 138 -13.28 -18.59 1.13
C ALA A 138 -14.73 -18.70 0.64
N SER A 139 -15.43 -19.75 1.07
CA SER A 139 -16.81 -20.07 0.70
C SER A 139 -17.59 -20.58 1.92
N ASP A 140 -18.90 -20.61 1.83
CA ASP A 140 -19.80 -21.26 2.80
C ASP A 140 -19.81 -22.79 2.67
N VAL A 141 -19.33 -23.34 1.55
CA VAL A 141 -19.23 -24.78 1.28
C VAL A 141 -17.77 -25.21 1.08
N ALA A 142 -17.29 -26.08 1.97
CA ALA A 142 -15.97 -26.69 1.88
C ALA A 142 -15.85 -27.63 0.67
N ASP A 143 -14.62 -27.79 0.16
CA ASP A 143 -14.25 -28.72 -0.92
C ASP A 143 -15.06 -28.57 -2.23
N SER A 144 -15.68 -27.39 -2.41
CA SER A 144 -16.42 -27.05 -3.61
C SER A 144 -15.50 -26.49 -4.70
N LYS A 145 -15.85 -26.77 -5.96
CA LYS A 145 -15.23 -26.11 -7.11
C LYS A 145 -16.06 -24.90 -7.49
N VAL A 146 -15.41 -23.75 -7.58
CA VAL A 146 -16.04 -22.49 -8.03
C VAL A 146 -15.34 -21.99 -9.28
N GLN A 147 -16.09 -21.35 -10.16
CA GLN A 147 -15.49 -20.54 -11.23
C GLN A 147 -15.02 -19.24 -10.61
N PHE A 148 -13.74 -18.90 -10.78
CA PHE A 148 -13.14 -17.72 -10.17
C PHE A 148 -12.73 -16.71 -11.23
N PHE A 149 -13.32 -15.52 -11.21
CA PHE A 149 -13.10 -14.50 -12.23
C PHE A 149 -12.00 -13.54 -11.76
N VAL A 150 -10.86 -13.57 -12.45
CA VAL A 150 -9.68 -12.77 -12.13
C VAL A 150 -9.46 -11.69 -13.20
N PRO A 151 -9.47 -10.39 -12.87
CA PRO A 151 -9.11 -9.32 -13.81
C PRO A 151 -7.59 -9.23 -14.01
N GLU A 152 -7.17 -8.53 -15.06
CA GLU A 152 -5.75 -8.36 -15.40
C GLU A 152 -4.91 -7.71 -14.30
N ASN A 153 -5.51 -6.84 -13.49
CA ASN A 153 -4.83 -6.16 -12.39
C ASN A 153 -4.87 -6.94 -11.05
N ASN A 154 -5.47 -8.14 -11.04
CA ASN A 154 -5.63 -9.03 -9.89
C ASN A 154 -6.35 -8.43 -8.67
N LEU A 155 -6.96 -7.24 -8.81
CA LEU A 155 -7.79 -6.66 -7.77
C LEU A 155 -9.21 -7.20 -7.90
N VAL A 156 -9.95 -7.28 -6.81
CA VAL A 156 -11.40 -7.61 -6.82
C VAL A 156 -11.78 -8.93 -7.52
N ALA A 157 -10.87 -9.91 -7.54
CA ALA A 157 -11.18 -11.25 -8.02
C ALA A 157 -12.28 -11.90 -7.17
N SER A 158 -13.25 -12.56 -7.80
CA SER A 158 -14.42 -13.12 -7.11
C SER A 158 -15.03 -14.27 -7.91
N ALA A 159 -15.82 -15.12 -7.24
CA ALA A 159 -16.69 -16.08 -7.91
C ALA A 159 -17.99 -15.46 -8.46
N ASN A 160 -18.22 -14.16 -8.22
CA ASN A 160 -19.38 -13.44 -8.72
C ASN A 160 -19.06 -12.65 -10.00
N PRO A 161 -19.49 -13.10 -11.19
CA PRO A 161 -19.18 -12.43 -12.45
C PRO A 161 -19.84 -11.05 -12.60
N ASP A 162 -21.02 -10.83 -12.00
CA ASP A 162 -21.71 -9.54 -12.02
C ASP A 162 -20.97 -8.49 -11.20
N PHE A 163 -20.23 -8.94 -10.18
CA PHE A 163 -19.34 -8.08 -9.41
C PHE A 163 -18.07 -7.78 -10.21
N THR A 164 -17.38 -8.79 -10.73
CA THR A 164 -16.08 -8.61 -11.39
C THR A 164 -16.17 -7.91 -12.74
N SER A 165 -17.27 -8.05 -13.48
CA SER A 165 -17.50 -7.37 -14.76
C SER A 165 -17.53 -5.85 -14.63
N ARG A 166 -17.95 -5.30 -13.48
CA ARG A 166 -17.90 -3.86 -13.18
C ARG A 166 -16.48 -3.31 -13.15
N TYR A 167 -15.50 -4.18 -12.99
CA TYR A 167 -14.08 -3.87 -12.91
C TYR A 167 -13.29 -4.38 -14.12
N GLY A 168 -13.98 -4.75 -15.22
CA GLY A 168 -13.34 -5.15 -16.45
C GLY A 168 -12.73 -6.56 -16.43
N ALA A 169 -13.12 -7.42 -15.49
CA ALA A 169 -12.63 -8.79 -15.45
C ALA A 169 -13.29 -9.64 -16.55
N THR A 170 -12.62 -9.82 -17.69
CA THR A 170 -12.91 -10.93 -18.62
C THR A 170 -12.23 -12.17 -18.05
N GLY A 171 -12.91 -12.85 -17.11
CA GLY A 171 -12.28 -13.84 -16.23
C GLY A 171 -11.32 -14.83 -16.90
N LYS A 172 -10.22 -15.14 -16.22
CA LYS A 172 -9.48 -16.38 -16.44
C LYS A 172 -10.30 -17.53 -15.85
N ALA A 173 -10.57 -18.58 -16.63
CA ALA A 173 -11.19 -19.80 -16.12
C ALA A 173 -10.16 -20.66 -15.37
#